data_AF-A0A533WEG9-F1
#
_entry.id   AF-A0A533WEG9-F1
#
_cell.length_a   1.000
_cell.length_b   1.000
_cell.length_c   1.000
_cell.angle_alpha   90.00
_cell.angle_beta   90.00
_cell.angle_gamma   90.00
#
_symmetry.space_group_name_H-M   'P 1'
#
loop_
_entity.id
_entity.type
_entity.pdbx_description
1 polymer ?
#
loop_
_entity_poly.entity_id
_entity_poly.type
_entity_poly.pdbx_seq_one_letter_code
_entity_poly.pdbx_strand_id
1 'polypeptide(L)'
;MLRTAGTSKRIAYASVFAVVYSITRLIPISAYVGISSTFTLGETFSPLAGMLFGPYVGALSVTLGTFIDFLLGRPVIFDGLDFVPGAVAAATAGLSFTGRIRESLA
;
A
#
# COMPACT_ATOMS: atom_id res chain seq x y z
N MET A 1 2.81 -12.52 10.06
CA MET A 1 3.66 -12.95 11.20
C MET A 1 3.34 -12.29 12.55
N LEU A 2 2.40 -11.33 12.65
CA LEU A 2 2.05 -10.63 13.91
C LEU A 2 0.71 -11.07 14.55
N ARG A 3 0.23 -12.30 14.26
CA ARG A 3 -1.11 -12.78 14.72
C ARG A 3 -1.28 -12.77 16.25
N THR A 4 -0.17 -12.69 16.99
CA THR A 4 -0.06 -12.69 18.47
C THR A 4 0.21 -11.32 19.10
N ALA A 5 0.41 -10.25 18.31
CA ALA A 5 0.64 -8.92 18.86
C ALA A 5 -0.68 -8.24 19.23
N GLY A 6 -0.75 -7.60 20.40
CA GLY A 6 -1.93 -6.83 20.82
C GLY A 6 -2.30 -5.74 19.81
N THR A 7 -3.60 -5.39 19.74
CA THR A 7 -4.17 -4.46 18.76
C THR A 7 -3.37 -3.17 18.60
N SER A 8 -2.91 -2.58 19.71
CA SER A 8 -2.09 -1.36 19.71
C SER A 8 -0.76 -1.51 18.97
N LYS A 9 -0.05 -2.65 19.12
CA LYS A 9 1.21 -2.90 18.41
C LYS A 9 0.98 -3.01 16.91
N ARG A 10 -0.12 -3.67 16.51
CA ARG A 10 -0.47 -3.83 15.09
C ARG A 10 -0.76 -2.49 14.42
N ILE A 11 -1.46 -1.59 15.12
CA ILE A 11 -1.71 -0.23 14.65
C ILE A 11 -0.40 0.55 14.54
N ALA A 12 0.47 0.47 15.56
CA ALA A 12 1.76 1.15 15.54
C ALA A 12 2.66 0.71 14.37
N TYR A 13 2.71 -0.59 14.06
CA TYR A 13 3.47 -1.06 12.89
C TYR A 13 2.82 -0.63 11.57
N ALA A 14 1.49 -0.65 11.48
CA ALA A 14 0.78 -0.19 10.29
C ALA A 14 0.97 1.32 10.04
N SER A 15 1.03 2.14 11.10
CA SER A 15 1.29 3.58 10.96
C SER A 15 2.73 3.86 10.55
N VAL A 16 3.72 3.17 11.14
CA VAL A 16 5.12 3.28 10.72
C VAL A 16 5.27 2.87 9.25
N PHE A 17 4.62 1.78 8.85
CA PHE A 17 4.67 1.32 7.47
C PHE A 17 4.01 2.30 6.50
N ALA A 18 2.91 2.95 6.88
CA ALA A 18 2.26 3.97 6.06
C ALA A 18 3.20 5.14 5.73
N VAL A 19 4.00 5.57 6.72
CA VAL A 19 5.01 6.62 6.53
C VAL A 19 6.14 6.14 5.61
N VAL A 20 6.66 4.93 5.84
CA VAL A 20 7.70 4.35 4.97
C VAL A 20 7.21 4.21 3.53
N TYR A 21 5.97 3.73 3.34
CA TYR A 21 5.33 3.61 2.03
C TYR A 21 5.18 4.96 1.33
N SER A 22 4.82 6.02 2.07
CA SER A 22 4.73 7.37 1.54
C SER A 22 6.10 7.88 1.06
N ILE A 23 7.16 7.64 1.82
CA ILE A 23 8.52 8.06 1.44
C ILE A 23 9.02 7.27 0.21
N THR A 24 8.78 5.95 0.15
CA THR A 24 9.21 5.14 -1.00
C THR A 24 8.45 5.50 -2.28
N ARG A 25 7.23 6.04 -2.16
CA ARG A 25 6.46 6.60 -3.27
C ARG A 25 7.08 7.86 -3.87
N LEU A 26 7.88 8.62 -3.12
CA LEU A 26 8.57 9.82 -3.64
C LEU A 26 9.77 9.51 -4.53
N ILE A 27 10.22 8.24 -4.57
CA ILE A 27 11.39 7.83 -5.34
C ILE A 27 10.94 7.27 -6.71
N PRO A 28 11.06 8.05 -7.80
CA PRO A 28 10.77 7.56 -9.14
C PRO A 28 11.86 6.60 -9.61
N ILE A 29 11.46 5.47 -10.21
CA ILE A 29 12.35 4.43 -10.73
C ILE A 29 12.36 4.44 -12.26
N SER A 30 11.18 4.51 -12.89
CA SER A 30 11.06 4.58 -14.34
C SER A 30 9.81 5.36 -14.74
N ALA A 31 9.77 5.85 -15.99
CA ALA A 31 8.54 6.40 -16.55
C ALA A 31 7.63 5.25 -17.01
N TYR A 32 6.32 5.40 -16.83
CA TYR A 32 5.38 4.49 -17.46
C TYR A 32 5.37 4.72 -18.97
N VAL A 33 5.31 3.64 -19.74
CA VAL A 33 5.19 3.72 -21.20
C VAL A 33 3.74 4.09 -21.54
N GLY A 34 3.56 5.19 -22.26
CA GLY A 34 2.25 5.60 -22.80
C GLY A 34 1.38 6.47 -21.88
N ILE A 35 1.82 6.80 -20.66
CA ILE A 35 1.14 7.76 -19.77
C ILE A 35 2.16 8.71 -19.13
N SER A 36 1.74 9.94 -18.82
CA SER A 36 2.56 10.93 -18.12
C SER A 36 2.62 10.66 -16.61
N SER A 37 3.11 9.48 -16.23
CA SER A 37 3.27 9.07 -14.83
C SER A 37 4.56 8.28 -14.65
N THR A 38 5.02 8.15 -13.40
CA THR A 38 6.26 7.44 -13.03
C THR A 38 5.96 6.22 -12.18
N PHE A 39 6.64 5.12 -12.50
CA PHE A 39 6.74 3.94 -11.66
C PHE A 39 7.65 4.27 -10.47
N THR A 40 7.16 3.99 -9.26
CA THR A 40 7.85 4.34 -8.01
C THR A 40 8.14 3.09 -7.19
N LEU A 41 9.10 3.16 -6.26
CA LEU A 41 9.37 2.04 -5.35
C LEU A 41 8.16 1.65 -4.50
N GLY A 42 7.26 2.61 -4.25
CA GLY A 42 6.00 2.36 -3.55
C GLY A 42 5.15 1.24 -4.14
N GLU A 43 5.19 1.05 -5.47
CA GLU A 43 4.40 0.01 -6.15
C GLU A 43 4.77 -1.40 -5.67
N THR A 44 6.05 -1.65 -5.40
CA THR A 44 6.53 -2.92 -4.85
C THR A 44 6.20 -3.07 -3.36
N PHE A 45 6.21 -1.96 -2.62
CA PHE A 45 5.92 -1.97 -1.17
C PHE A 45 4.43 -2.14 -0.86
N SER A 46 3.55 -1.82 -1.81
CA SER A 46 2.11 -1.94 -1.66
C SER A 46 1.64 -3.38 -1.34
N PRO A 47 1.96 -4.41 -2.15
CA PRO A 47 1.58 -5.79 -1.85
C PRO A 47 2.29 -6.33 -0.59
N LEU A 48 3.51 -5.86 -0.32
CA LEU A 48 4.26 -6.18 0.90
C LEU A 48 3.49 -5.78 2.17
N ALA A 49 2.82 -4.62 2.17
CA ALA A 49 1.96 -4.18 3.26
C ALA A 49 0.86 -5.22 3.56
N GLY A 50 0.22 -5.72 2.50
CA GLY A 50 -0.80 -6.75 2.56
C GLY A 50 -0.31 -8.07 3.14
N MET A 51 0.84 -8.54 2.65
CA MET A 51 1.47 -9.79 3.11
C MET A 51 1.88 -9.73 4.59
N LEU A 52 2.39 -8.58 5.04
CA LEU A 52 2.89 -8.41 6.42
C LEU A 52 1.76 -8.22 7.44
N PHE A 53 0.79 -7.35 7.14
CA PHE A 53 -0.24 -6.93 8.09
C PHE A 53 -1.60 -7.60 7.88
N GLY A 54 -1.75 -8.35 6.78
CA GLY A 54 -3.02 -8.92 6.32
C GLY A 54 -3.77 -7.97 5.40
N PRO A 55 -4.86 -8.45 4.76
CA PRO A 55 -5.51 -7.74 3.66
C PRO A 55 -6.10 -6.40 4.08
N TYR A 56 -6.84 -6.36 5.19
CA TYR A 56 -7.52 -5.13 5.63
C TYR A 56 -6.57 -4.08 6.21
N VAL A 57 -5.70 -4.49 7.14
CA VAL A 57 -4.78 -3.55 7.83
C VAL A 57 -3.70 -3.07 6.85
N GLY A 58 -3.23 -3.92 5.94
CA GLY A 58 -2.28 -3.54 4.89
C GLY A 58 -2.91 -2.55 3.90
N ALA A 59 -4.13 -2.80 3.43
CA ALA A 59 -4.83 -1.88 2.53
C ALA A 59 -5.10 -0.51 3.17
N LEU A 60 -5.49 -0.47 4.45
CA LEU A 60 -5.65 0.79 5.18
C LEU A 60 -4.33 1.55 5.33
N SER A 61 -3.24 0.85 5.65
CA SER A 61 -1.90 1.45 5.77
C SER A 61 -1.46 2.12 4.46
N VAL A 62 -1.63 1.43 3.33
CA VAL A 62 -1.34 1.96 1.99
C VAL A 62 -2.23 3.16 1.64
N THR A 63 -3.51 3.08 1.98
CA THR A 63 -4.46 4.17 1.74
C THR A 63 -4.03 5.43 2.48
N LEU A 64 -3.74 5.31 3.79
CA LEU A 64 -3.26 6.44 4.59
C LEU A 64 -1.92 6.97 4.08
N GLY A 65 -0.98 6.08 3.72
CA GLY A 65 0.31 6.49 3.18
C GLY A 65 0.19 7.25 1.85
N THR A 66 -0.81 6.95 1.04
CA THR A 66 -1.11 7.70 -0.20
C THR A 66 -1.62 9.10 0.09
N PHE A 67 -2.50 9.27 1.09
CA PHE A 67 -2.92 10.60 1.52
C PHE A 67 -1.76 11.42 2.09
N ILE A 68 -0.85 10.80 2.85
CA ILE A 68 0.36 11.47 3.36
C ILE A 68 1.24 11.93 2.18
N ASP A 69 1.36 11.12 1.14
CA ASP A 69 2.15 11.43 -0.05
C ASP A 69 1.59 12.63 -0.85
N PHE A 70 0.27 12.83 -0.87
CA PHE A 70 -0.32 14.08 -1.38
C PHE A 70 0.11 15.30 -0.56
N LEU A 71 0.15 15.19 0.77
CA LEU A 71 0.64 16.27 1.64
C LEU A 71 2.14 16.55 1.44
N LEU A 72 2.91 15.53 1.04
CA LEU A 72 4.34 15.66 0.73
C LEU A 72 4.61 16.23 -0.67
N GLY A 73 3.57 16.62 -1.40
CA GLY A 73 3.69 17.34 -2.66
C GLY A 73 3.66 16.46 -3.91
N ARG A 74 3.31 15.17 -3.80
CA ARG A 74 3.07 14.36 -5.01
C ARG A 74 1.80 14.84 -5.72
N PRO A 75 1.83 15.05 -7.05
CA PRO A 75 0.64 15.42 -7.80
C PRO A 75 -0.39 14.28 -7.76
N VAL A 76 -1.65 14.67 -7.61
CA VAL A 76 -2.81 13.78 -7.69
C VAL A 76 -3.08 13.50 -9.17
N ILE A 77 -2.95 12.24 -9.59
CA ILE A 77 -3.08 11.84 -11.00
C ILE A 77 -4.45 11.23 -11.27
N PHE A 78 -5.05 10.59 -10.26
CA PHE A 78 -6.28 9.81 -10.38
C PHE A 78 -7.45 10.45 -9.62
N ASP A 79 -7.54 11.78 -9.61
CA ASP A 79 -8.62 12.55 -8.96
C ASP A 79 -8.83 12.18 -7.47
N GLY A 80 -7.74 11.84 -6.78
CA GLY A 80 -7.72 11.45 -5.37
C GLY A 80 -7.88 9.94 -5.14
N LEU A 81 -8.10 9.16 -6.19
CA LEU A 81 -8.21 7.69 -6.16
C LEU A 81 -6.87 6.98 -6.39
N ASP A 82 -5.75 7.69 -6.33
CA ASP A 82 -4.39 7.13 -6.51
C ASP A 82 -4.02 6.07 -5.46
N PHE A 83 -4.83 5.93 -4.41
CA PHE A 83 -4.69 4.87 -3.40
C PHE A 83 -5.29 3.54 -3.86
N VAL A 84 -6.26 3.55 -4.77
CA VAL A 84 -7.04 2.36 -5.16
C VAL A 84 -6.15 1.25 -5.71
N PRO A 85 -5.23 1.50 -6.68
CA PRO A 85 -4.38 0.43 -7.20
C PRO A 85 -3.51 -0.18 -6.09
N GLY A 86 -2.93 0.65 -5.24
CA GLY A 86 -2.09 0.21 -4.14
C GLY A 86 -2.87 -0.58 -3.08
N ALA A 87 -4.03 -0.07 -2.66
CA ALA A 87 -4.88 -0.71 -1.66
C ALA A 87 -5.43 -2.05 -2.15
N VAL A 88 -5.82 -2.14 -3.42
CA VAL A 88 -6.24 -3.40 -4.05
C VAL A 88 -5.08 -4.38 -4.11
N ALA A 89 -3.88 -3.95 -4.50
CA ALA A 89 -2.68 -4.80 -4.51
C ALA A 89 -2.32 -5.32 -3.11
N ALA A 90 -2.46 -4.48 -2.08
CA ALA A 90 -2.27 -4.89 -0.69
C ALA A 90 -3.35 -5.89 -0.23
N ALA A 91 -4.62 -5.65 -0.58
CA ALA A 91 -5.72 -6.54 -0.23
C ALA A 91 -5.58 -7.92 -0.89
N THR A 92 -5.33 -7.97 -2.20
CA THR A 92 -5.13 -9.22 -2.96
C THR A 92 -3.90 -9.98 -2.47
N ALA A 93 -2.76 -9.31 -2.30
CA ALA A 93 -1.56 -9.94 -1.76
C ALA A 93 -1.79 -10.47 -0.33
N GLY A 94 -2.47 -9.70 0.53
CA GLY A 94 -2.81 -10.11 1.89
C GLY A 94 -3.76 -11.31 1.95
N LEU A 95 -4.79 -11.35 1.09
CA LEU A 95 -5.73 -12.47 0.98
C LEU A 95 -5.02 -13.73 0.48
N SER A 96 -4.21 -13.58 -0.56
CA SER A 96 -3.41 -14.68 -1.13
C SER A 96 -2.44 -15.26 -0.11
N PHE A 97 -1.71 -14.42 0.62
CA PHE A 97 -0.74 -14.86 1.62
C PHE A 97 -1.39 -15.45 2.89
N THR A 98 -2.64 -15.10 3.17
CA THR A 98 -3.42 -15.67 4.29
C THR A 98 -4.10 -16.99 3.90
N GLY A 99 -3.92 -17.47 2.65
CA GLY A 99 -4.52 -18.71 2.15
C GLY A 99 -5.98 -18.56 1.70
N ARG A 100 -6.52 -17.34 1.62
CA ARG A 100 -7.88 -17.02 1.15
C ARG A 100 -7.90 -16.66 -0.33
N ILE A 101 -7.25 -17.50 -1.14
CA ILE A 101 -6.99 -17.24 -2.56
C ILE A 101 -8.30 -17.08 -3.38
N ARG A 102 -9.36 -17.82 -3.02
CA ARG A 102 -10.68 -17.70 -3.67
C ARG A 102 -11.32 -16.32 -3.50
N GLU A 103 -11.09 -15.66 -2.36
CA GLU A 103 -11.58 -14.31 -2.10
C GLU A 103 -10.70 -13.24 -2.77
N SER A 104 -9.47 -13.59 -3.18
CA SER A 104 -8.55 -12.68 -3.87
C SER A 104 -8.82 -12.59 -5.38
N LEU A 105 -9.61 -13.50 -5.94
CA LEU A 105 -9.91 -13.59 -7.39
C LEU A 105 -11.30 -13.05 -7.74
N ALA A 106 -12.10 -12.70 -6.73
CA ALA A 106 -13.43 -12.10 -6.87
C ALA A 106 -13.31 -10.57 -6.90
#